data_AF-A0A1Q7W9R7-F1
#
_entry.id   AF-A0A1Q7W9R7-F1
#
_cell.length_a   1.000
_cell.length_b   1.000
_cell.length_c   1.000
_cell.angle_alpha   90.00
_cell.angle_beta   90.00
_cell.angle_gamma   90.00
#
_symmetry.space_group_name_H-M   'P 1'
#
loop_
_entity.id
_entity.type
_entity.pdbx_description
1 polymer ?
#
loop_
_entity_poly.entity_id
_entity_poly.type
_entity_poly.pdbx_seq_one_letter_code
_entity_poly.pdbx_strand_id
1 'polypeptide(L)'
;MDTWLVAASNKRPVPDPVVGPTAAVGDRVVLCRMGNNGGVVALGAIVEVSDLDEQSQSVLWLMSGRRPSDRPEPSQKAVVFYDNLFLSNPVPFSRLDEAGLGHITQVAKKADLTRFGSLTASTHLDLDETLWALLVQTVGADGEPGEDIGAWPIEPGMKLRRDHVHAAFGGGRGAAECSNARTPNDILFVQLTPDDPELVPRWDGGVLVAAGQAQRGSLDTPGGTAVVDSHVLRGRPLRVFEADGEFCRYVGEFAVDQTNPVERWVDGGRRPVKTRGRGEDLAQFRIPLLRLRQLDGIEAFHGDHSPFHAATPLSLALRTSVVHSRDEEDGVEGTARRLIQLLRDGPEMAGAIEQVDALQALNALVQHARYQADIDALSAAVADPNSLEADLQKLVERMPWLFGGQFLSETGRRGLTTKVQLDISLLRPDGALHCVELKKANVKGLIDEEHRYCALDEDRNRILAEHDIDTRRASITVVIGSAAFVKDGISPQRVAETIRIYNSHLPRIQVTTYNQLIEDARRAFGLTGPPPGADRAEGAV
;
A
#
# COMPACT_ATOMS: atom_id res chain seq x y z
N MET A 1 -14.88 37.35 9.15
CA MET A 1 -13.87 36.45 8.58
C MET A 1 -14.30 35.08 9.01
N ASP A 2 -14.74 34.30 8.05
CA ASP A 2 -15.19 32.94 8.33
C ASP A 2 -13.99 32.02 8.32
N THR A 3 -14.15 30.81 8.86
CA THR A 3 -13.10 29.79 8.83
C THR A 3 -13.58 28.55 8.09
N TRP A 4 -12.73 28.01 7.22
CA TRP A 4 -13.02 26.86 6.39
C TRP A 4 -12.06 25.71 6.71
N LEU A 5 -12.60 24.50 6.80
CA LEU A 5 -11.83 23.29 6.99
C LEU A 5 -11.73 22.50 5.70
N VAL A 6 -10.51 22.14 5.32
CA VAL A 6 -10.21 21.25 4.19
C VAL A 6 -9.70 19.91 4.74
N ALA A 7 -10.44 18.83 4.52
CA ALA A 7 -10.08 17.48 4.99
C ALA A 7 -9.40 16.66 3.87
N ALA A 8 -8.08 16.55 3.93
CA ALA A 8 -7.27 15.82 2.97
C ALA A 8 -7.30 14.29 3.17
N SER A 9 -7.60 13.58 2.08
CA SER A 9 -7.56 12.10 1.98
C SER A 9 -6.27 11.58 1.36
N ASN A 10 -6.04 10.27 1.54
CA ASN A 10 -5.20 9.48 0.65
C ASN A 10 -5.79 9.19 -0.75
N LYS A 11 -7.09 9.46 -1.00
CA LYS A 11 -7.73 9.32 -2.33
C LYS A 11 -7.46 10.53 -3.26
N ARG A 12 -7.80 10.44 -4.55
CA ARG A 12 -7.45 11.47 -5.58
C ARG A 12 -7.89 12.88 -5.14
N PRO A 13 -7.03 13.90 -5.28
CA PRO A 13 -7.35 15.24 -4.81
C PRO A 13 -8.05 16.04 -5.92
N VAL A 14 -8.53 17.22 -5.55
CA VAL A 14 -8.97 18.27 -6.47
C VAL A 14 -8.11 19.49 -6.27
N PRO A 15 -7.66 20.15 -7.36
CA PRO A 15 -6.74 21.30 -7.30
C PRO A 15 -7.21 22.44 -6.40
N ASP A 16 -8.51 22.64 -6.27
CA ASP A 16 -9.07 23.73 -5.50
C ASP A 16 -10.26 23.24 -4.65
N PRO A 17 -10.28 23.55 -3.34
CA PRO A 17 -11.41 23.21 -2.50
C PRO A 17 -12.69 23.90 -2.98
N VAL A 18 -13.79 23.15 -2.96
CA VAL A 18 -15.12 23.72 -3.16
C VAL A 18 -15.60 24.29 -1.83
N VAL A 19 -15.94 25.57 -1.81
CA VAL A 19 -16.43 26.32 -0.65
C VAL A 19 -17.88 26.74 -0.84
N GLY A 20 -18.54 27.09 0.26
CA GLY A 20 -19.91 27.61 0.23
C GLY A 20 -19.98 29.02 -0.36
N PRO A 21 -21.18 29.51 -0.71
CA PRO A 21 -21.39 30.82 -1.36
C PRO A 21 -21.02 32.02 -0.49
N THR A 22 -20.79 31.82 0.80
CA THR A 22 -20.38 32.87 1.74
C THR A 22 -18.87 33.05 1.83
N ALA A 23 -18.09 32.18 1.18
CA ALA A 23 -16.65 32.24 1.23
C ALA A 23 -16.12 33.51 0.54
N ALA A 24 -15.18 34.18 1.20
CA ALA A 24 -14.59 35.40 0.72
C ALA A 24 -13.05 35.33 0.76
N VAL A 25 -12.41 36.14 -0.10
CA VAL A 25 -10.96 36.37 -0.02
C VAL A 25 -10.61 36.92 1.36
N GLY A 26 -9.62 36.32 2.00
CA GLY A 26 -9.19 36.62 3.37
C GLY A 26 -9.82 35.74 4.45
N ASP A 27 -10.81 34.90 4.12
CA ASP A 27 -11.30 33.90 5.05
C ASP A 27 -10.21 32.89 5.40
N ARG A 28 -10.24 32.41 6.63
CA ARG A 28 -9.23 31.52 7.20
C ARG A 28 -9.43 30.10 6.72
N VAL A 29 -8.35 29.36 6.55
CA VAL A 29 -8.38 27.96 6.13
C VAL A 29 -7.51 27.09 7.02
N VAL A 30 -8.07 25.96 7.44
CA VAL A 30 -7.37 24.90 8.17
C VAL A 30 -7.29 23.66 7.28
N LEU A 31 -6.07 23.19 7.00
CA LEU A 31 -5.85 21.93 6.30
C LEU A 31 -5.62 20.80 7.31
N CYS A 32 -6.48 19.79 7.27
CA CYS A 32 -6.40 18.61 8.11
C CYS A 32 -6.06 17.37 7.28
N ARG A 33 -5.01 16.64 7.66
CA ARG A 33 -4.69 15.33 7.10
C ARG A 33 -5.45 14.25 7.87
N MET A 34 -6.14 13.35 7.17
CA MET A 34 -6.88 12.24 7.79
C MET A 34 -6.06 10.93 7.85
N GLY A 35 -6.41 10.04 8.77
CA GLY A 35 -5.78 8.72 8.94
C GLY A 35 -4.84 8.64 10.15
N ASN A 36 -4.09 7.54 10.27
CA ASN A 36 -3.06 7.38 11.30
C ASN A 36 -2.00 8.47 11.10
N ASN A 37 -1.68 9.23 12.14
CA ASN A 37 -0.83 10.44 12.10
C ASN A 37 -1.43 11.60 11.28
N GLY A 38 -2.76 11.64 11.26
CA GLY A 38 -3.55 12.78 10.83
C GLY A 38 -3.61 13.88 11.90
N GLY A 39 -3.99 15.07 11.47
CA GLY A 39 -4.01 16.26 12.30
C GLY A 39 -4.00 17.52 11.45
N VAL A 40 -3.88 18.68 12.09
CA VAL A 40 -3.73 19.96 11.39
C VAL A 40 -2.31 20.05 10.82
N VAL A 41 -2.22 20.20 9.50
CA VAL A 41 -0.94 20.23 8.75
C VAL A 41 -0.66 21.58 8.12
N ALA A 42 -1.65 22.47 8.00
CA ALA A 42 -1.43 23.83 7.54
C ALA A 42 -2.53 24.80 8.00
N LEU A 43 -2.15 26.07 8.16
CA LEU A 43 -3.06 27.20 8.37
C LEU A 43 -2.81 28.24 7.27
N GLY A 44 -3.89 28.83 6.75
CA GLY A 44 -3.83 29.74 5.62
C GLY A 44 -5.07 30.60 5.45
N ALA A 45 -5.22 31.17 4.27
CA ALA A 45 -6.37 31.98 3.88
C ALA A 45 -6.77 31.75 2.41
N ILE A 46 -8.03 32.03 2.11
CA ILE A 46 -8.53 32.10 0.73
C ILE A 46 -7.94 33.34 0.06
N VAL A 47 -7.29 33.17 -1.09
CA VAL A 47 -6.69 34.27 -1.87
C VAL A 47 -7.47 34.60 -3.13
N GLU A 48 -8.26 33.65 -3.64
CA GLU A 48 -9.13 33.86 -4.80
C GLU A 48 -10.39 33.01 -4.65
N VAL A 49 -11.51 33.54 -5.11
CA VAL A 49 -12.80 32.82 -5.20
C VAL A 49 -13.34 32.98 -6.60
N SER A 50 -13.75 31.88 -7.23
CA SER A 50 -14.36 31.88 -8.56
C SER A 50 -15.60 30.98 -8.59
N ASP A 51 -16.53 31.28 -9.49
CA ASP A 51 -17.71 30.44 -9.66
C ASP A 51 -17.31 29.09 -10.27
N LEU A 52 -17.88 28.02 -9.71
CA LEU A 52 -17.69 26.68 -10.26
C LEU A 52 -18.40 26.60 -11.62
N ASP A 53 -17.78 25.97 -12.63
CA ASP A 53 -18.40 25.83 -13.95
C ASP A 53 -19.66 24.94 -13.90
N GLU A 54 -20.59 25.12 -14.85
CA GLU A 54 -21.87 24.39 -14.87
C GLU A 54 -21.71 22.86 -14.87
N GLN A 55 -20.64 22.34 -15.49
CA GLN A 55 -20.39 20.90 -15.56
C GLN A 55 -19.95 20.36 -14.20
N SER A 56 -19.03 21.06 -13.52
CA SER A 56 -18.60 20.75 -12.16
C SER A 56 -19.75 20.90 -11.16
N GLN A 57 -20.61 21.92 -11.31
CA GLN A 57 -21.80 22.09 -10.47
C GLN A 57 -22.79 20.93 -10.65
N SER A 58 -22.99 20.49 -11.90
CA SER A 58 -23.89 19.36 -12.22
C SER A 58 -23.39 18.03 -11.63
N VAL A 59 -22.07 17.80 -11.63
CA VAL A 59 -21.46 16.63 -10.99
C VAL A 59 -21.66 16.68 -9.48
N LEU A 60 -21.40 17.82 -8.86
CA LEU A 60 -21.56 18.03 -7.42
C LEU A 60 -23.02 17.81 -6.98
N TRP A 61 -23.96 18.30 -7.79
CA TRP A 61 -25.40 18.13 -7.57
C TRP A 61 -25.84 16.66 -7.66
N LEU A 62 -25.47 15.95 -8.74
CA LEU A 62 -25.78 14.51 -8.91
C LEU A 62 -25.26 13.66 -7.74
N MET A 63 -24.12 14.05 -7.17
CA MET A 63 -23.50 13.32 -6.06
C MET A 63 -24.05 13.69 -4.68
N SER A 64 -24.63 14.88 -4.50
CA SER A 64 -25.15 15.37 -3.23
C SER A 64 -26.38 14.60 -2.70
N GLY A 65 -27.00 13.74 -3.52
CA GLY A 65 -28.19 12.96 -3.14
C GLY A 65 -29.44 13.80 -2.84
N ARG A 66 -29.43 15.11 -3.17
CA ARG A 66 -30.55 16.02 -2.94
C ARG A 66 -31.68 15.82 -3.97
N ARG A 67 -32.91 16.19 -3.59
CA ARG A 67 -34.08 16.04 -4.47
C ARG A 67 -34.02 17.05 -5.62
N PRO A 68 -34.60 16.76 -6.80
CA PRO A 68 -34.61 17.66 -7.94
C PRO A 68 -35.23 19.05 -7.72
N SER A 69 -36.03 19.20 -6.64
CA SER A 69 -36.66 20.46 -6.25
C SER A 69 -35.72 21.41 -5.48
N ASP A 70 -34.60 20.92 -4.95
CA ASP A 70 -33.64 21.73 -4.21
C ASP A 70 -32.58 22.23 -5.18
N ARG A 71 -32.70 23.49 -5.63
CA ARG A 71 -31.57 24.14 -6.32
C ARG A 71 -30.43 24.25 -5.32
N PRO A 72 -29.24 23.70 -5.62
CA PRO A 72 -28.08 23.90 -4.77
C PRO A 72 -27.75 25.40 -4.75
N GLU A 73 -27.34 25.91 -3.60
CA GLU A 73 -26.70 27.22 -3.57
C GLU A 73 -25.42 27.14 -4.43
N PRO A 74 -25.09 28.20 -5.20
CA PRO A 74 -23.92 28.19 -6.08
C PRO A 74 -22.68 27.93 -5.25
N SER A 75 -22.03 26.80 -5.50
CA SER A 75 -20.76 26.46 -4.86
C SER A 75 -19.65 27.21 -5.57
N GLN A 76 -18.65 27.66 -4.82
CA GLN A 76 -17.51 28.40 -5.37
C GLN A 76 -16.24 27.56 -5.28
N LYS A 77 -15.31 27.83 -6.18
CA LYS A 77 -13.95 27.33 -6.16
C LYS A 77 -13.09 28.34 -5.41
N ALA A 78 -12.34 27.90 -4.40
CA ALA A 78 -11.42 28.77 -3.67
C ALA A 78 -9.97 28.36 -3.95
N VAL A 79 -9.12 29.34 -4.26
CA VAL A 79 -7.66 29.17 -4.22
C VAL A 79 -7.21 29.53 -2.80
N VAL A 80 -6.43 28.65 -2.19
CA VAL A 80 -5.97 28.79 -0.80
C VAL A 80 -4.45 28.95 -0.77
N PHE A 81 -3.98 29.87 0.05
CA PHE A 81 -2.56 30.03 0.37
C PHE A 81 -2.32 29.71 1.85
N TYR A 82 -1.36 28.83 2.13
CA TYR A 82 -0.98 28.41 3.48
C TYR A 82 0.29 29.15 3.94
N ASP A 83 0.14 30.00 4.95
CA ASP A 83 1.25 30.75 5.54
C ASP A 83 2.07 29.89 6.50
N ASN A 84 1.42 28.94 7.18
CA ASN A 84 2.03 28.09 8.18
C ASN A 84 1.88 26.61 7.80
N LEU A 85 3.00 25.90 7.69
CA LEU A 85 3.07 24.50 7.25
C LEU A 85 3.69 23.63 8.34
N PHE A 86 2.98 22.56 8.71
CA PHE A 86 3.34 21.59 9.76
C PHE A 86 3.25 20.17 9.19
N LEU A 87 3.83 19.97 8.02
CA LEU A 87 3.58 18.79 7.19
C LEU A 87 4.16 17.51 7.81
N SER A 88 5.38 17.60 8.35
CA SER A 88 6.07 16.52 9.06
C SER A 88 5.50 16.26 10.45
N ASN A 89 5.13 17.33 11.15
CA ASN A 89 4.67 17.29 12.53
C ASN A 89 3.26 17.86 12.62
N PRO A 90 2.24 17.11 12.13
CA PRO A 90 0.86 17.55 12.25
C PRO A 90 0.50 17.73 13.72
N VAL A 91 -0.34 18.71 14.03
CA VAL A 91 -0.93 18.81 15.37
C VAL A 91 -1.98 17.71 15.50
N PRO A 92 -1.76 16.69 16.36
CA PRO A 92 -2.64 15.54 16.43
C PRO A 92 -4.01 15.95 16.97
N PHE A 93 -5.05 15.28 16.51
CA PHE A 93 -6.43 15.57 16.94
C PHE A 93 -6.61 15.44 18.46
N SER A 94 -5.90 14.53 19.13
CA SER A 94 -5.91 14.41 20.59
C SER A 94 -5.47 15.69 21.28
N ARG A 95 -4.40 16.35 20.78
CA ARG A 95 -3.90 17.63 21.32
C ARG A 95 -4.90 18.77 21.08
N LEU A 96 -5.62 18.75 19.96
CA LEU A 96 -6.71 19.70 19.73
C LEU A 96 -7.87 19.47 20.70
N ASP A 97 -8.24 18.22 20.95
CA ASP A 97 -9.29 17.86 21.91
C ASP A 97 -8.90 18.34 23.33
N GLU A 98 -7.66 18.11 23.77
CA GLU A 98 -7.11 18.59 25.05
C GLU A 98 -7.09 20.12 25.16
N ALA A 99 -6.82 20.82 24.06
CA ALA A 99 -6.86 22.27 23.99
C ALA A 99 -8.29 22.84 23.92
N GLY A 100 -9.34 22.02 23.98
CA GLY A 100 -10.74 22.46 23.86
C GLY A 100 -11.19 22.76 22.43
N LEU A 101 -10.40 22.37 21.44
CA LEU A 101 -10.66 22.55 20.00
C LEU A 101 -11.25 21.30 19.34
N GLY A 102 -11.82 20.38 20.13
CA GLY A 102 -12.29 19.08 19.60
C GLY A 102 -13.45 19.15 18.60
N HIS A 103 -14.11 20.30 18.47
CA HIS A 103 -15.06 20.53 17.38
C HIS A 103 -14.37 20.48 16.00
N ILE A 104 -13.10 20.89 15.88
CA ILE A 104 -12.30 20.77 14.66
C ILE A 104 -12.14 19.29 14.29
N THR A 105 -11.81 18.45 15.28
CA THR A 105 -11.71 16.99 15.13
C THR A 105 -13.02 16.39 14.63
N GLN A 106 -14.15 16.78 15.23
CA GLN A 106 -15.48 16.29 14.86
C GLN A 106 -15.86 16.69 13.42
N VAL A 107 -15.63 17.96 13.05
CA VAL A 107 -15.91 18.47 11.70
C VAL A 107 -15.01 17.78 10.66
N ALA A 108 -13.72 17.60 10.94
CA ALA A 108 -12.79 16.90 10.07
C ALA A 108 -13.21 15.44 9.81
N LYS A 109 -13.58 14.70 10.86
CA LYS A 109 -14.09 13.33 10.75
C LYS A 109 -15.38 13.25 9.94
N LYS A 110 -16.30 14.20 10.11
CA LYS A 110 -17.56 14.27 9.34
C LYS A 110 -17.33 14.63 7.86
N ALA A 111 -16.37 15.52 7.59
CA ALA A 111 -15.97 15.88 6.24
C ALA A 111 -15.32 14.70 5.48
N ASP A 112 -14.56 13.84 6.18
CA ASP A 112 -13.96 12.63 5.62
C ASP A 112 -15.02 11.60 5.14
N LEU A 113 -16.16 11.54 5.85
CA LEU A 113 -17.28 10.65 5.54
C LEU A 113 -18.18 11.14 4.39
N THR A 114 -18.15 12.45 4.08
CA THR A 114 -19.04 13.08 3.08
C THR A 114 -18.39 13.26 1.71
N ARG A 115 -17.38 12.44 1.37
CA ARG A 115 -16.68 12.56 0.09
C ARG A 115 -17.55 12.23 -1.12
N PHE A 116 -17.63 13.20 -2.04
CA PHE A 116 -18.34 13.10 -3.30
C PHE A 116 -17.35 12.98 -4.46
N GLY A 117 -16.91 11.76 -4.79
CA GLY A 117 -16.10 11.50 -5.97
C GLY A 117 -14.76 12.25 -6.01
N SER A 118 -14.45 12.89 -7.15
CA SER A 118 -13.23 13.65 -7.41
C SER A 118 -13.42 15.13 -7.08
N LEU A 119 -14.02 15.49 -5.93
CA LEU A 119 -14.21 16.86 -5.43
C LEU A 119 -13.91 16.91 -3.92
N THR A 120 -12.97 17.78 -3.51
CA THR A 120 -12.68 18.03 -2.09
C THR A 120 -13.63 19.11 -1.59
N ALA A 121 -14.73 18.72 -0.94
CA ALA A 121 -15.62 19.67 -0.29
C ALA A 121 -14.96 20.21 0.99
N SER A 122 -14.86 21.52 1.11
CA SER A 122 -14.53 22.18 2.38
C SER A 122 -15.78 22.28 3.26
N THR A 123 -15.58 22.35 4.57
CA THR A 123 -16.68 22.51 5.53
C THR A 123 -16.48 23.81 6.31
N HIS A 124 -17.53 24.62 6.41
CA HIS A 124 -17.52 25.81 7.24
C HIS A 124 -17.28 25.41 8.71
N LEU A 125 -16.36 26.10 9.36
CA LEU A 125 -15.92 25.87 10.72
C LEU A 125 -16.24 27.13 11.53
N ASP A 126 -17.12 26.98 12.52
CA ASP A 126 -17.52 28.09 13.39
C ASP A 126 -16.41 28.33 14.45
N LEU A 127 -15.36 29.04 14.03
CA LEU A 127 -14.25 29.49 14.88
C LEU A 127 -14.32 31.00 15.04
N ASP A 128 -14.58 31.46 16.26
CA ASP A 128 -14.38 32.86 16.61
C ASP A 128 -12.89 33.22 16.73
N GLU A 129 -12.60 34.51 16.93
CA GLU A 129 -11.22 35.01 17.07
C GLU A 129 -10.47 34.39 18.25
N THR A 130 -11.18 34.03 19.34
CA THR A 130 -10.56 33.45 20.53
C THR A 130 -10.12 32.02 20.24
N LEU A 131 -10.99 31.22 19.64
CA LEU A 131 -10.71 29.84 19.27
C LEU A 131 -9.67 29.75 18.15
N TRP A 132 -9.66 30.70 17.20
CA TRP A 132 -8.60 30.80 16.20
C TRP A 132 -7.24 31.12 16.83
N ALA A 133 -7.17 32.10 17.73
CA ALA A 133 -5.94 32.43 18.44
C ALA A 133 -5.43 31.24 19.26
N LEU A 134 -6.34 30.50 19.90
CA LEU A 134 -6.01 29.26 20.62
C LEU A 134 -5.50 28.16 19.69
N LEU A 135 -6.07 28.00 18.49
CA LEU A 135 -5.56 27.08 17.48
C LEU A 135 -4.15 27.47 17.06
N VAL A 136 -3.91 28.73 16.72
CA VAL A 136 -2.57 29.24 16.34
C VAL A 136 -1.56 29.00 17.46
N GLN A 137 -1.95 29.22 18.72
CA GLN A 137 -1.09 28.96 19.87
C GLN A 137 -0.81 27.46 20.07
N THR A 138 -1.84 26.62 19.95
CA THR A 138 -1.71 25.16 20.10
C THR A 138 -0.80 24.57 19.03
N VAL A 139 -0.88 25.13 17.83
CA VAL A 139 -0.06 24.74 16.68
C VAL A 139 1.38 25.26 16.80
N GLY A 140 1.57 26.48 17.30
CA GLY A 140 2.90 27.08 17.50
C GLY A 140 3.65 26.61 18.74
N ALA A 141 3.00 25.87 19.65
CA ALA A 141 3.65 25.33 20.84
C ALA A 141 4.45 24.08 20.48
N ASP A 142 5.77 24.11 20.69
CA ASP A 142 6.67 22.96 20.55
C ASP A 142 6.07 21.75 21.26
N GLY A 143 5.57 20.79 20.48
CA GLY A 143 5.07 19.52 20.97
C GLY A 143 6.05 18.44 20.58
N GLU A 144 6.29 17.49 21.48
CA GLU A 144 7.03 16.30 21.08
C GLU A 144 6.27 15.61 19.95
N PRO A 145 6.95 15.26 18.84
CA PRO A 145 6.31 14.55 17.74
C PRO A 145 5.71 13.26 18.31
N GLY A 146 4.41 13.05 18.08
CA GLY A 146 3.70 11.88 18.59
C GLY A 146 4.46 10.61 18.25
N GLU A 147 4.64 9.72 19.23
CA GLU A 147 5.25 8.41 19.01
C GLU A 147 4.49 7.70 17.88
N ASP A 148 5.28 7.31 16.86
CA ASP A 148 5.03 6.22 15.92
C ASP A 148 4.56 6.56 14.47
N ILE A 149 5.23 5.91 13.52
CA ILE A 149 4.95 5.74 12.06
C ILE A 149 5.12 6.98 11.14
N GLY A 150 5.03 8.21 11.63
CA GLY A 150 5.35 9.43 10.86
C GLY A 150 6.84 9.79 10.88
N ALA A 151 7.59 9.16 11.78
CA ALA A 151 8.99 9.42 12.04
C ALA A 151 9.80 9.32 10.74
N TRP A 152 10.45 10.41 10.39
CA TRP A 152 11.43 10.47 9.32
C TRP A 152 12.82 10.33 9.97
N PRO A 153 13.41 9.12 10.02
CA PRO A 153 14.63 8.86 10.77
C PRO A 153 15.90 9.25 10.01
N ILE A 154 15.77 9.85 8.82
CA ILE A 154 16.91 10.21 7.98
C ILE A 154 17.25 11.67 8.27
N GLU A 155 18.43 11.89 8.84
CA GLU A 155 18.96 13.23 9.07
C GLU A 155 19.48 13.86 7.77
N PRO A 156 19.32 15.19 7.61
CA PRO A 156 19.93 15.93 6.50
C PRO A 156 21.44 15.64 6.38
N GLY A 157 21.89 15.34 5.15
CA GLY A 157 23.27 14.98 4.84
C GLY A 157 23.57 13.48 4.82
N MET A 158 22.68 12.63 5.34
CA MET A 158 22.85 11.18 5.25
C MET A 158 22.83 10.71 3.80
N LYS A 159 23.86 9.94 3.40
CA LYS A 159 23.95 9.30 2.09
C LYS A 159 23.47 7.85 2.16
N LEU A 160 22.53 7.49 1.30
CA LEU A 160 21.80 6.22 1.31
C LEU A 160 21.76 5.62 -0.09
N ARG A 161 21.58 4.30 -0.19
CA ARG A 161 21.20 3.67 -1.47
C ARG A 161 19.72 3.93 -1.74
N ARG A 162 19.40 4.29 -2.98
CA ARG A 162 18.05 4.67 -3.40
C ARG A 162 17.04 3.52 -3.25
N ASP A 163 17.48 2.28 -3.47
CA ASP A 163 16.66 1.08 -3.27
C ASP A 163 16.26 0.88 -1.80
N HIS A 164 17.14 1.21 -0.85
CA HIS A 164 16.84 1.16 0.58
C HIS A 164 15.79 2.22 0.98
N VAL A 165 15.87 3.43 0.42
CA VAL A 165 14.86 4.47 0.62
C VAL A 165 13.51 3.99 0.08
N HIS A 166 13.47 3.40 -1.11
CA HIS A 166 12.24 2.82 -1.66
C HIS A 166 11.71 1.63 -0.86
N ALA A 167 12.59 0.78 -0.33
CA ALA A 167 12.17 -0.35 0.51
C ALA A 167 11.52 0.15 1.82
N ALA A 168 12.05 1.22 2.41
CA ALA A 168 11.56 1.75 3.67
C ALA A 168 10.32 2.64 3.53
N PHE A 169 10.32 3.54 2.55
CA PHE A 169 9.29 4.58 2.42
C PHE A 169 8.43 4.41 1.17
N GLY A 170 8.65 3.37 0.36
CA GLY A 170 7.91 3.04 -0.86
C GLY A 170 8.32 3.82 -2.11
N GLY A 171 7.53 3.69 -3.18
CA GLY A 171 7.77 4.33 -4.47
C GLY A 171 8.23 3.37 -5.58
N GLY A 172 8.22 3.85 -6.82
CA GLY A 172 8.63 3.07 -7.99
C GLY A 172 10.15 3.11 -8.19
N ARG A 173 10.78 1.95 -8.41
CA ARG A 173 12.21 1.86 -8.75
C ARG A 173 12.47 2.65 -10.04
N GLY A 174 13.14 3.80 -9.92
CA GLY A 174 13.50 4.66 -11.06
C GLY A 174 12.63 5.91 -11.24
N ALA A 175 11.60 6.14 -10.42
CA ALA A 175 10.83 7.39 -10.48
C ALA A 175 11.53 8.52 -9.74
N ALA A 176 11.73 9.67 -10.39
CA ALA A 176 12.28 10.88 -9.79
C ALA A 176 11.37 11.42 -8.67
N GLU A 177 10.05 11.25 -8.83
CA GLU A 177 9.05 11.56 -7.81
C GLU A 177 8.35 10.29 -7.32
N CYS A 178 8.12 10.21 -6.01
CA CYS A 178 7.39 9.10 -5.40
C CYS A 178 6.43 9.62 -4.33
N SER A 179 5.14 9.29 -4.45
CA SER A 179 4.16 9.38 -3.37
C SER A 179 3.77 7.96 -2.95
N ASN A 180 3.65 7.70 -1.65
CA ASN A 180 3.31 6.38 -1.11
C ASN A 180 2.04 6.41 -0.25
N ALA A 181 1.23 5.38 -0.33
CA ALA A 181 0.08 5.19 0.57
C ALA A 181 0.48 4.75 1.98
N ARG A 182 1.68 4.16 2.20
CA ARG A 182 2.11 3.63 3.51
C ARG A 182 2.73 4.66 4.44
N THR A 183 3.37 5.70 3.90
CA THR A 183 3.93 6.80 4.70
C THR A 183 3.42 8.13 4.15
N PRO A 184 3.24 9.16 4.99
CA PRO A 184 2.76 10.45 4.53
C PRO A 184 3.80 11.24 3.73
N ASN A 185 4.99 10.68 3.48
CA ASN A 185 6.09 11.39 2.82
C ASN A 185 5.99 11.28 1.28
N ASP A 186 6.21 12.40 0.62
CA ASP A 186 6.52 12.46 -0.80
C ASP A 186 8.03 12.63 -0.96
N ILE A 187 8.60 11.98 -1.98
CA ILE A 187 10.05 11.93 -2.18
C ILE A 187 10.37 12.44 -3.57
N LEU A 188 11.34 13.35 -3.67
CA LEU A 188 11.91 13.85 -4.91
C LEU A 188 13.42 13.59 -4.95
N PHE A 189 13.85 12.86 -5.97
CA PHE A 189 15.26 12.61 -6.28
C PHE A 189 15.71 13.56 -7.40
N VAL A 190 16.51 14.56 -7.04
CA VAL A 190 17.05 15.56 -7.96
C VAL A 190 18.43 15.10 -8.43
N GLN A 191 18.58 14.85 -9.73
CA GLN A 191 19.86 14.45 -10.31
C GLN A 191 20.86 15.62 -10.24
N LEU A 192 22.07 15.36 -9.74
CA LEU A 192 23.14 16.37 -9.69
C LEU A 192 23.67 16.72 -11.09
N THR A 193 23.84 15.71 -11.93
CA THR A 193 24.37 15.84 -13.30
C THR A 193 23.40 15.21 -14.29
N PRO A 194 22.25 15.86 -14.57
CA PRO A 194 21.35 15.38 -15.60
C PRO A 194 21.99 15.48 -16.99
N ASP A 195 21.59 14.59 -17.90
CA ASP A 195 22.08 14.60 -19.29
C ASP A 195 21.70 15.88 -20.05
N ASP A 196 20.59 16.50 -19.66
CA ASP A 196 20.09 17.76 -20.22
C ASP A 196 20.47 18.94 -19.30
N PRO A 197 21.27 19.92 -19.79
CA PRO A 197 21.63 21.12 -19.05
C PRO A 197 20.41 21.93 -18.55
N GLU A 198 19.27 21.83 -19.22
CA GLU A 198 18.03 22.51 -18.81
C GLU A 198 17.41 21.94 -17.52
N LEU A 199 17.81 20.72 -17.13
CA LEU A 199 17.32 20.03 -15.94
C LEU A 199 18.24 20.19 -14.73
N VAL A 200 19.38 20.89 -14.89
CA VAL A 200 20.34 21.11 -13.81
C VAL A 200 19.66 21.91 -12.68
N PRO A 201 19.68 21.40 -11.44
CA PRO A 201 19.07 22.10 -10.32
C PRO A 201 19.78 23.42 -10.05
N ARG A 202 19.02 24.46 -9.74
CA ARG A 202 19.56 25.80 -9.49
C ARG A 202 18.77 26.53 -8.40
N TRP A 203 19.45 27.37 -7.64
CA TRP A 203 18.80 28.28 -6.71
C TRP A 203 18.52 29.63 -7.37
N ASP A 204 17.33 30.16 -7.13
CA ASP A 204 16.85 31.43 -7.63
C ASP A 204 16.14 32.19 -6.50
N GLY A 205 16.82 33.16 -5.91
CA GLY A 205 16.23 33.98 -4.83
C GLY A 205 15.72 33.18 -3.63
N GLY A 206 16.38 32.07 -3.27
CA GLY A 206 15.96 31.19 -2.17
C GLY A 206 14.92 30.12 -2.55
N VAL A 207 14.57 30.03 -3.84
CA VAL A 207 13.75 28.95 -4.40
C VAL A 207 14.66 28.02 -5.19
N LEU A 208 14.62 26.73 -4.85
CA LEU A 208 15.25 25.68 -5.64
C LEU A 208 14.36 25.36 -6.84
N VAL A 209 14.91 25.53 -8.03
CA VAL A 209 14.29 25.08 -9.28
C VAL A 209 14.90 23.74 -9.64
N ALA A 210 14.09 22.68 -9.67
CA ALA A 210 14.55 21.31 -9.87
C ALA A 210 13.63 20.52 -10.79
N ALA A 211 14.20 19.60 -11.55
CA ALA A 211 13.44 18.72 -12.43
C ALA A 211 12.58 17.72 -11.63
N GLY A 212 11.31 17.65 -11.98
CA GLY A 212 10.36 16.65 -11.49
C GLY A 212 10.28 15.40 -12.38
N GLN A 213 9.20 14.65 -12.23
CA GLN A 213 8.95 13.42 -12.97
C GLN A 213 8.43 13.72 -14.38
N ALA A 214 9.01 13.06 -15.39
CA ALA A 214 8.52 13.13 -16.76
C ALA A 214 7.06 12.65 -16.87
N GLN A 215 6.21 13.47 -17.48
CA GLN A 215 4.78 13.23 -17.64
C GLN A 215 4.40 13.12 -19.11
N ARG A 216 3.38 12.32 -19.43
CA ARG A 216 2.89 12.20 -20.80
C ARG A 216 2.23 13.52 -21.22
N GLY A 217 2.74 14.16 -22.26
CA GLY A 217 2.41 15.53 -22.68
C GLY A 217 0.98 15.77 -23.21
N SER A 218 0.08 14.77 -23.17
CA SER A 218 -1.36 14.99 -23.40
C SER A 218 -2.12 15.27 -22.10
N LEU A 219 -1.45 15.21 -20.95
CA LEU A 219 -1.98 15.54 -19.64
C LEU A 219 -1.61 17.00 -19.32
N ASP A 220 -2.18 17.94 -20.07
CA ASP A 220 -2.30 19.32 -19.59
C ASP A 220 -3.40 19.33 -18.53
N THR A 221 -3.18 18.64 -17.41
CA THR A 221 -4.08 18.68 -16.27
C THR A 221 -3.90 20.04 -15.57
N PRO A 222 -4.96 20.86 -15.44
CA PRO A 222 -4.92 22.04 -14.60
C PRO A 222 -4.78 21.55 -13.15
N GLY A 223 -3.57 21.60 -12.60
CA GLY A 223 -3.27 21.03 -11.28
C GLY A 223 -1.80 20.67 -11.03
N GLY A 224 -0.97 20.58 -12.08
CA GLY A 224 0.46 20.33 -11.88
C GLY A 224 0.75 18.86 -11.57
N THR A 225 1.97 18.60 -11.10
CA THR A 225 2.48 17.23 -11.00
C THR A 225 1.85 16.45 -9.86
N ALA A 226 1.97 15.12 -9.87
CA ALA A 226 1.46 14.29 -8.78
C ALA A 226 2.05 14.70 -7.41
N VAL A 227 3.28 15.22 -7.38
CA VAL A 227 3.91 15.80 -6.19
C VAL A 227 3.30 17.14 -5.79
N VAL A 228 3.00 18.03 -6.75
CA VAL A 228 2.30 19.31 -6.46
C VAL A 228 0.94 19.02 -5.82
N ASP A 229 0.14 18.17 -6.46
CA ASP A 229 -1.17 17.76 -5.94
C ASP A 229 -1.08 17.13 -4.55
N SER A 230 -0.09 16.26 -4.35
CA SER A 230 0.07 15.54 -3.09
C SER A 230 0.55 16.45 -1.96
N HIS A 231 1.47 17.36 -2.26
CA HIS A 231 2.02 18.28 -1.28
C HIS A 231 1.03 19.39 -0.92
N VAL A 232 0.59 20.17 -1.93
CA VAL A 232 -0.24 21.38 -1.74
C VAL A 232 -1.63 21.00 -1.26
N LEU A 233 -2.23 19.96 -1.83
CA LEU A 233 -3.64 19.63 -1.57
C LEU A 233 -3.82 18.62 -0.45
N ARG A 234 -2.82 17.76 -0.19
CA ARG A 234 -2.91 16.74 0.88
C ARG A 234 -2.08 17.04 2.11
N GLY A 235 -1.28 18.12 2.10
CA GLY A 235 -0.41 18.46 3.22
C GLY A 235 0.60 17.34 3.51
N ARG A 236 1.22 16.79 2.47
CA ARG A 236 2.24 15.76 2.58
C ARG A 236 3.64 16.37 2.53
N PRO A 237 4.54 16.05 3.48
CA PRO A 237 5.90 16.58 3.46
C PRO A 237 6.66 16.11 2.22
N LEU A 238 7.34 17.02 1.54
CA LEU A 238 8.18 16.73 0.39
C LEU A 238 9.65 16.62 0.82
N ARG A 239 10.21 15.43 0.65
CA ARG A 239 11.57 15.05 1.02
C ARG A 239 12.45 15.09 -0.21
N VAL A 240 13.43 15.99 -0.23
CA VAL A 240 14.32 16.17 -1.37
C VAL A 240 15.65 15.48 -1.14
N PHE A 241 16.11 14.77 -2.17
CA PHE A 241 17.40 14.10 -2.20
C PHE A 241 18.23 14.58 -3.39
N GLU A 242 19.52 14.82 -3.16
CA GLU A 242 20.50 14.78 -4.24
C GLU A 242 20.67 13.34 -4.69
N ALA A 243 20.65 13.08 -5.99
CA ALA A 243 20.80 11.74 -6.54
C ALA A 243 21.93 11.69 -7.57
N ASP A 244 22.72 10.64 -7.48
CA ASP A 244 23.76 10.29 -8.45
C ASP A 244 23.85 8.75 -8.51
N GLY A 245 23.46 8.20 -9.65
CA GLY A 245 23.35 6.76 -9.88
C GLY A 245 22.44 6.06 -8.87
N GLU A 246 22.99 5.07 -8.17
CA GLU A 246 22.27 4.28 -7.17
C GLU A 246 22.22 4.93 -5.77
N PHE A 247 23.00 5.98 -5.55
CA PHE A 247 23.09 6.66 -4.26
C PHE A 247 22.28 7.96 -4.27
N CYS A 248 21.82 8.32 -3.08
CA CYS A 248 21.11 9.55 -2.82
C CYS A 248 21.54 10.13 -1.48
N ARG A 249 21.51 11.46 -1.34
CA ARG A 249 21.82 12.16 -0.09
C ARG A 249 20.62 12.98 0.30
N TYR A 250 20.11 12.79 1.50
CA TYR A 250 18.94 13.53 1.97
C TYR A 250 19.33 14.99 2.18
N VAL A 251 18.63 15.91 1.51
CA VAL A 251 18.88 17.35 1.60
C VAL A 251 18.06 17.95 2.72
N GLY A 252 16.77 17.59 2.78
CA GLY A 252 15.86 18.19 3.73
C GLY A 252 14.40 18.13 3.30
N GLU A 253 13.58 18.88 4.03
CA GLU A 253 12.16 19.06 3.74
C GLU A 253 11.94 20.35 2.94
N PHE A 254 11.10 20.25 1.93
CA PHE A 254 10.78 21.37 1.04
C PHE A 254 9.26 21.56 0.97
N ALA A 255 8.86 22.79 0.68
CA ALA A 255 7.53 23.15 0.24
C ALA A 255 7.51 23.45 -1.25
N VAL A 256 6.50 22.99 -1.95
CA VAL A 256 6.25 23.44 -3.33
C VAL A 256 5.74 24.89 -3.29
N ASP A 257 6.20 25.74 -4.20
CA ASP A 257 5.66 27.09 -4.39
C ASP A 257 4.15 27.02 -4.68
N GLN A 258 3.33 27.56 -3.78
CA GLN A 258 1.87 27.47 -3.85
C GLN A 258 1.27 28.37 -4.92
N THR A 259 2.00 29.41 -5.34
CA THR A 259 1.52 30.40 -6.32
C THR A 259 1.95 30.03 -7.73
N ASN A 260 3.17 29.52 -7.87
CA ASN A 260 3.73 29.10 -9.13
C ASN A 260 4.54 27.80 -8.94
N PRO A 261 3.88 26.64 -8.85
CA PRO A 261 4.55 25.38 -8.51
C PRO A 261 5.48 24.88 -9.62
N VAL A 262 5.21 25.23 -10.88
CA VAL A 262 5.95 24.79 -12.05
C VAL A 262 6.43 26.01 -12.82
N GLU A 263 7.75 26.22 -12.88
CA GLU A 263 8.34 27.34 -13.61
C GLU A 263 8.12 27.23 -15.11
N ARG A 264 8.41 26.04 -15.66
CA ARG A 264 8.22 25.71 -17.07
C ARG A 264 8.29 24.20 -17.29
N TRP A 265 7.94 23.79 -18.50
CA TRP A 265 8.02 22.40 -18.94
C TRP A 265 9.11 22.23 -20.00
N VAL A 266 10.05 21.32 -19.74
CA VAL A 266 11.12 20.91 -20.65
C VAL A 266 10.66 19.70 -21.47
N ASP A 267 11.13 19.57 -22.71
CA ASP A 267 10.80 18.39 -23.52
C ASP A 267 11.57 17.16 -23.01
N GLY A 268 10.83 16.12 -22.61
CA GLY A 268 11.39 14.85 -22.14
C GLY A 268 11.55 13.80 -23.25
N GLY A 269 11.25 14.18 -24.50
CA GLY A 269 11.32 13.33 -25.68
C GLY A 269 10.15 12.36 -25.84
N ARG A 270 10.22 11.52 -26.88
CA ARG A 270 9.22 10.48 -27.15
C ARG A 270 9.67 9.13 -26.60
N ARG A 271 8.78 8.44 -25.90
CA ARG A 271 9.06 7.12 -25.34
C ARG A 271 7.95 6.13 -25.72
N PRO A 272 8.27 4.85 -25.95
CA PRO A 272 7.26 3.83 -26.25
C PRO A 272 6.39 3.61 -25.02
N VAL A 273 5.07 3.64 -25.21
CA VAL A 273 4.08 3.38 -24.18
C VAL A 273 3.20 2.22 -24.63
N LYS A 274 3.10 1.20 -23.78
CA LYS A 274 2.16 0.09 -23.99
C LYS A 274 0.75 0.55 -23.62
N THR A 275 -0.12 0.66 -24.61
CA THR A 275 -1.53 0.96 -24.39
C THR A 275 -2.31 -0.35 -24.36
N ARG A 276 -3.19 -0.55 -23.38
CA ARG A 276 -3.92 -1.82 -23.24
C ARG A 276 -4.78 -2.07 -24.51
N GLY A 277 -4.43 -3.10 -25.28
CA GLY A 277 -5.18 -3.51 -26.49
C GLY A 277 -4.81 -2.79 -27.81
N ARG A 278 -3.87 -1.84 -27.80
CA ARG A 278 -3.23 -1.28 -29.00
C ARG A 278 -1.72 -1.53 -28.92
N GLY A 279 -1.03 -1.64 -30.05
CA GLY A 279 0.43 -1.87 -30.08
C GLY A 279 1.24 -0.80 -29.34
N GLU A 280 2.57 -0.91 -29.40
CA GLU A 280 3.46 0.12 -28.85
C GLU A 280 3.26 1.45 -29.60
N ASP A 281 2.93 2.50 -28.86
CA ASP A 281 2.73 3.85 -29.40
C ASP A 281 3.78 4.79 -28.80
N LEU A 282 4.24 5.78 -29.56
CA LEU A 282 5.23 6.75 -29.09
C LEU A 282 4.51 7.94 -28.47
N ALA A 283 4.59 8.07 -27.16
CA ALA A 283 4.03 9.23 -26.47
C ALA A 283 5.09 10.29 -26.22
N GLN A 284 4.73 11.57 -26.40
CA GLN A 284 5.55 12.70 -25.98
C GLN A 284 5.55 12.79 -24.46
N PHE A 285 6.71 13.02 -23.86
CA PHE A 285 6.86 13.30 -22.44
C PHE A 285 7.38 14.73 -22.22
N ARG A 286 6.95 15.37 -21.14
CA ARG A 286 7.43 16.69 -20.70
C ARG A 286 7.86 16.60 -19.25
N ILE A 287 8.92 17.30 -18.90
CA ILE A 287 9.50 17.31 -17.56
C ILE A 287 9.19 18.68 -16.92
N PRO A 288 8.51 18.72 -15.77
CA PRO A 288 8.22 19.96 -15.07
C PRO A 288 9.47 20.43 -14.30
N LEU A 289 9.79 21.71 -14.37
CA LEU A 289 10.74 22.35 -13.46
C LEU A 289 9.96 22.88 -12.25
N LEU A 290 10.07 22.17 -11.14
CA LEU A 290 9.37 22.48 -9.90
C LEU A 290 10.08 23.62 -9.16
N ARG A 291 9.28 24.50 -8.56
CA ARG A 291 9.75 25.58 -7.68
C ARG A 291 9.55 25.16 -6.23
N LEU A 292 10.66 25.04 -5.49
CA LEU A 292 10.70 24.46 -4.16
C LEU A 292 11.34 25.43 -3.16
N ARG A 293 10.69 25.65 -2.02
CA ARG A 293 11.24 26.42 -0.89
C ARG A 293 11.69 25.46 0.19
N GLN A 294 12.94 25.56 0.66
CA GLN A 294 13.41 24.73 1.75
C GLN A 294 12.73 25.13 3.08
N LEU A 295 12.23 24.14 3.81
CA LEU A 295 11.67 24.31 5.16
C LEU A 295 12.69 23.92 6.23
N ASP A 296 13.40 22.82 6.00
CA ASP A 296 14.45 22.30 6.89
C ASP A 296 15.52 21.58 6.06
N GLY A 297 16.73 21.46 6.60
CA GLY A 297 17.80 20.65 6.04
C GLY A 297 19.13 21.38 5.88
N ILE A 298 19.94 20.86 4.95
CA ILE A 298 21.27 21.38 4.63
C ILE A 298 21.29 22.12 3.30
N GLU A 299 22.29 22.97 3.11
CA GLU A 299 22.60 23.55 1.81
C GLU A 299 23.02 22.46 0.81
N ALA A 300 22.47 22.53 -0.40
CA ALA A 300 22.69 21.59 -1.50
C ALA A 300 22.63 22.32 -2.83
N PHE A 301 23.10 21.73 -3.92
CA PHE A 301 23.01 22.31 -5.29
C PHE A 301 23.69 23.69 -5.46
N HIS A 302 24.71 24.02 -4.67
CA HIS A 302 25.51 25.23 -4.80
C HIS A 302 26.90 24.92 -5.38
N GLY A 303 27.14 25.30 -6.63
CA GLY A 303 28.45 25.21 -7.30
C GLY A 303 28.95 23.77 -7.61
N ASP A 304 30.19 23.67 -8.08
CA ASP A 304 30.82 22.42 -8.55
C ASP A 304 31.27 21.45 -7.43
N HIS A 305 31.05 21.80 -6.17
CA HIS A 305 31.52 21.02 -5.02
C HIS A 305 30.34 20.52 -4.20
N SER A 306 29.61 19.54 -4.74
CA SER A 306 28.63 18.82 -3.93
C SER A 306 29.35 17.93 -2.91
N PRO A 307 29.06 18.07 -1.59
CA PRO A 307 29.60 17.18 -0.56
C PRO A 307 29.05 15.74 -0.69
N PHE A 308 28.18 15.47 -1.67
CA PHE A 308 27.68 14.15 -2.02
C PHE A 308 28.78 13.10 -2.18
N HIS A 309 29.89 13.42 -2.85
CA HIS A 309 30.98 12.47 -3.06
C HIS A 309 31.83 12.24 -1.80
N ALA A 310 31.86 13.21 -0.88
CA ALA A 310 32.60 13.10 0.39
C ALA A 310 31.81 12.36 1.49
N ALA A 311 30.48 12.28 1.37
CA ALA A 311 29.63 11.63 2.37
C ALA A 311 29.78 10.10 2.37
N THR A 312 29.84 9.52 3.57
CA THR A 312 29.95 8.06 3.76
C THR A 312 28.57 7.41 3.54
N PRO A 313 28.45 6.40 2.66
CA PRO A 313 27.19 5.69 2.45
C PRO A 313 26.76 4.91 3.70
N LEU A 314 25.49 5.02 4.06
CA LEU A 314 24.86 4.28 5.15
C LEU A 314 23.80 3.32 4.59
N SER A 315 23.62 2.19 5.27
CA SER A 315 22.58 1.22 4.93
C SER A 315 21.37 1.42 5.83
N LEU A 316 20.21 1.68 5.21
CA LEU A 316 18.94 1.75 5.91
C LEU A 316 18.26 0.38 5.83
N ALA A 317 17.92 -0.19 6.97
CA ALA A 317 17.14 -1.42 7.05
C ALA A 317 15.97 -1.20 8.01
N LEU A 318 14.75 -1.46 7.54
CA LEU A 318 13.59 -1.61 8.41
C LEU A 318 13.82 -2.84 9.30
N ARG A 319 14.11 -2.60 10.57
CA ARG A 319 14.06 -3.66 11.59
C ARG A 319 12.66 -3.66 12.18
N THR A 320 11.85 -4.65 11.81
CA THR A 320 10.66 -4.98 12.58
C THR A 320 11.14 -5.60 13.90
N SER A 321 11.36 -4.78 14.92
CA SER A 321 11.55 -5.28 16.27
C SER A 321 10.18 -5.64 16.83
N VAL A 322 9.90 -6.94 16.94
CA VAL A 322 8.91 -7.41 17.91
C VAL A 322 9.47 -7.00 19.26
N VAL A 323 8.81 -6.04 19.93
CA VAL A 323 9.13 -5.70 21.31
C VAL A 323 8.78 -6.93 22.14
N HIS A 324 9.75 -7.82 22.32
CA HIS A 324 9.75 -8.73 23.45
C HIS A 324 10.02 -7.83 24.66
N SER A 325 8.97 -7.46 25.38
CA SER A 325 9.11 -6.92 26.73
C SER A 325 9.89 -7.99 27.51
N ARG A 326 11.12 -7.65 27.89
CA ARG A 326 11.92 -8.40 28.87
C ARG A 326 11.23 -8.26 30.22
N ASP A 327 10.21 -9.09 30.44
CA ASP A 327 9.75 -9.51 31.76
C ASP A 327 9.36 -10.97 31.60
N GLU A 328 10.24 -11.85 32.05
CA GLU A 328 10.24 -13.30 31.82
C GLU A 328 9.14 -14.09 32.57
N GLU A 329 8.08 -13.46 33.06
CA GLU A 329 7.03 -14.20 33.80
C GLU A 329 5.58 -14.03 33.35
N ASP A 330 5.27 -13.15 32.39
CA ASP A 330 3.92 -13.09 31.80
C ASP A 330 4.01 -12.92 30.29
N GLY A 331 4.04 -14.04 29.56
CA GLY A 331 4.08 -14.07 28.09
C GLY A 331 2.82 -13.47 27.43
N VAL A 332 2.66 -13.71 26.12
CA VAL A 332 1.53 -13.26 25.28
C VAL A 332 0.15 -13.48 25.92
N GLU A 333 0.02 -14.51 26.76
CA GLU A 333 -1.17 -14.82 27.53
C GLU A 333 -1.47 -13.80 28.65
N GLY A 334 -0.44 -13.25 29.32
CA GLY A 334 -0.57 -12.20 30.32
C GLY A 334 -1.00 -10.86 29.71
N THR A 335 -0.46 -10.53 28.53
CA THR A 335 -0.90 -9.35 27.76
C THR A 335 -2.33 -9.50 27.26
N ALA A 336 -2.70 -10.69 26.75
CA ALA A 336 -4.08 -10.98 26.35
C ALA A 336 -5.05 -10.93 27.54
N ARG A 337 -4.66 -11.46 28.72
CA ARG A 337 -5.46 -11.37 29.94
C ARG A 337 -5.61 -9.94 30.43
N ARG A 338 -4.55 -9.11 30.42
CA ARG A 338 -4.64 -7.68 30.73
C ARG A 338 -5.56 -6.94 29.76
N LEU A 339 -5.51 -7.25 28.47
CA LEU A 339 -6.41 -6.66 27.47
C LEU A 339 -7.87 -7.06 27.74
N ILE A 340 -8.12 -8.34 28.04
CA ILE A 340 -9.44 -8.87 28.40
C ILE A 340 -9.95 -8.27 29.71
N GLN A 341 -9.07 -8.00 30.67
CA GLN A 341 -9.42 -7.44 31.98
C GLN A 341 -9.70 -5.94 31.87
N LEU A 342 -8.90 -5.20 31.11
CA LEU A 342 -9.16 -3.79 30.76
C LEU A 342 -10.46 -3.62 29.97
N LEU A 343 -10.79 -4.57 29.08
CA LEU A 343 -12.06 -4.63 28.36
C LEU A 343 -13.26 -4.94 29.26
N ARG A 344 -13.03 -5.69 30.35
CA ARG A 344 -14.07 -6.08 31.30
C ARG A 344 -14.39 -4.96 32.29
N ASP A 345 -13.38 -4.16 32.64
CA ASP A 345 -13.48 -3.11 33.66
C ASP A 345 -13.85 -1.73 33.07
N GLY A 346 -13.92 -1.58 31.74
CA GLY A 346 -14.21 -0.30 31.06
C GLY A 346 -15.21 -0.43 29.88
N PRO A 347 -16.54 -0.33 30.09
CA PRO A 347 -17.53 -0.43 29.02
C PRO A 347 -17.46 0.70 27.97
N GLU A 348 -16.81 1.83 28.27
CA GLU A 348 -16.58 2.91 27.30
C GLU A 348 -15.47 2.57 26.28
N MET A 349 -14.49 1.73 26.64
CA MET A 349 -13.45 1.24 25.72
C MET A 349 -13.98 0.25 24.68
N ALA A 350 -15.06 -0.47 24.99
CA ALA A 350 -15.72 -1.35 24.03
C ALA A 350 -16.25 -0.56 22.82
N GLY A 351 -16.76 0.66 23.05
CA GLY A 351 -17.22 1.56 21.98
C GLY A 351 -16.08 2.17 21.15
N ALA A 352 -14.90 2.37 21.75
CA ALA A 352 -13.70 2.81 21.02
C ALA A 352 -13.13 1.68 20.14
N ILE A 353 -13.24 0.42 20.58
CA ILE A 353 -12.75 -0.75 19.85
C ILE A 353 -13.70 -1.19 18.73
N GLU A 354 -15.00 -0.92 18.86
CA GLU A 354 -15.97 -1.10 17.77
C GLU A 354 -15.66 -0.22 16.54
N GLN A 355 -14.91 0.88 16.73
CA GLN A 355 -14.44 1.78 15.66
C GLN A 355 -13.03 1.45 15.14
N VAL A 356 -12.39 0.39 15.66
CA VAL A 356 -10.99 0.08 15.40
C VAL A 356 -10.85 -1.18 14.54
N ASP A 357 -10.54 -0.96 13.26
CA ASP A 357 -10.03 -1.95 12.31
C ASP A 357 -8.69 -2.59 12.74
N ALA A 358 -8.07 -2.13 13.84
CA ALA A 358 -6.77 -2.63 14.29
C ALA A 358 -6.81 -4.09 14.77
N LEU A 359 -7.94 -4.60 15.27
CA LEU A 359 -8.05 -6.03 15.58
C LEU A 359 -8.10 -6.88 14.30
N GLN A 360 -8.77 -6.38 13.25
CA GLN A 360 -8.77 -7.03 11.95
C GLN A 360 -7.39 -6.94 11.27
N ALA A 361 -6.72 -5.79 11.35
CA ALA A 361 -5.38 -5.59 10.83
C ALA A 361 -4.34 -6.44 11.58
N LEU A 362 -4.42 -6.51 12.91
CA LEU A 362 -3.59 -7.40 13.73
C LEU A 362 -3.85 -8.85 13.38
N ASN A 363 -5.11 -9.27 13.25
CA ASN A 363 -5.42 -10.63 12.82
C ASN A 363 -4.89 -10.90 11.41
N ALA A 364 -5.01 -9.96 10.47
CA ALA A 364 -4.46 -10.09 9.12
C ALA A 364 -2.92 -10.22 9.14
N LEU A 365 -2.23 -9.46 9.98
CA LEU A 365 -0.78 -9.55 10.15
C LEU A 365 -0.35 -10.86 10.81
N VAL A 366 -1.08 -11.32 11.83
CA VAL A 366 -0.86 -12.62 12.48
C VAL A 366 -1.08 -13.77 11.49
N GLN A 367 -2.15 -13.71 10.70
CA GLN A 367 -2.40 -14.71 9.65
C GLN A 367 -1.33 -14.66 8.57
N HIS A 368 -0.91 -13.47 8.14
CA HIS A 368 0.18 -13.30 7.16
C HIS A 368 1.49 -13.91 7.66
N ALA A 369 1.88 -13.63 8.91
CA ALA A 369 3.07 -14.20 9.53
C ALA A 369 2.98 -15.73 9.66
N ARG A 370 1.80 -16.26 10.00
CA ARG A 370 1.55 -17.71 10.06
C ARG A 370 1.69 -18.36 8.68
N TYR A 371 1.04 -17.80 7.67
CA TYR A 371 1.12 -18.31 6.29
C TYR A 371 2.53 -18.25 5.74
N GLN A 372 3.28 -17.20 6.06
CA GLN A 372 4.69 -17.09 5.69
C GLN A 372 5.52 -18.23 6.31
N ALA A 373 5.42 -18.43 7.63
CA ALA A 373 6.15 -19.48 8.33
C ALA A 373 5.78 -20.89 7.82
N ASP A 374 4.50 -21.10 7.53
CA ASP A 374 3.99 -22.33 6.94
C ASP A 374 4.56 -22.61 5.55
N ILE A 375 4.58 -21.60 4.68
CA ILE A 375 5.15 -21.71 3.33
C ILE A 375 6.66 -21.93 3.37
N ASP A 376 7.37 -21.29 4.30
CA ASP A 376 8.81 -21.46 4.41
C ASP A 376 9.16 -22.87 4.92
N ALA A 377 8.39 -23.42 5.86
CA ALA A 377 8.52 -24.80 6.30
C ALA A 377 8.23 -25.81 5.16
N LEU A 378 7.16 -25.58 4.39
CA LEU A 378 6.85 -26.42 3.22
C LEU A 378 7.92 -26.32 2.13
N SER A 379 8.42 -25.11 1.87
CA SER A 379 9.49 -24.87 0.88
C SER A 379 10.78 -25.61 1.27
N ALA A 380 11.15 -25.58 2.55
CA ALA A 380 12.30 -26.31 3.08
C ALA A 380 12.13 -27.83 2.96
N ALA A 381 10.96 -28.36 3.32
CA ALA A 381 10.67 -29.80 3.20
C ALA A 381 10.67 -30.25 1.73
N VAL A 382 10.12 -29.45 0.82
CA VAL A 382 10.11 -29.76 -0.63
C VAL A 382 11.53 -29.73 -1.21
N ALA A 383 12.42 -28.89 -0.70
CA ALA A 383 13.81 -28.80 -1.15
C ALA A 383 14.70 -29.94 -0.64
N ASP A 384 14.33 -30.63 0.44
CA ASP A 384 15.07 -31.78 0.95
C ASP A 384 14.78 -33.05 0.11
N PRO A 385 15.79 -33.61 -0.58
CA PRO A 385 15.62 -34.81 -1.41
C PRO A 385 15.23 -36.07 -0.62
N ASN A 386 15.35 -36.06 0.71
CA ASN A 386 15.00 -37.18 1.59
C ASN A 386 13.61 -37.07 2.21
N SER A 387 12.89 -35.95 2.01
CA SER A 387 11.54 -35.77 2.54
C SER A 387 10.60 -36.88 2.08
N LEU A 388 9.88 -37.47 3.04
CA LEU A 388 8.88 -38.49 2.77
C LEU A 388 7.52 -37.86 2.49
N GLU A 389 6.64 -38.61 1.83
CA GLU A 389 5.27 -38.20 1.54
C GLU A 389 4.50 -37.87 2.83
N ALA A 390 4.71 -38.64 3.90
CA ALA A 390 4.12 -38.40 5.21
C ALA A 390 4.56 -37.07 5.85
N ASP A 391 5.77 -36.58 5.57
CA ASP A 391 6.27 -35.31 6.12
C ASP A 391 5.62 -34.13 5.38
N LEU A 392 5.49 -34.24 4.06
CA LEU A 392 4.78 -33.27 3.23
C LEU A 392 3.27 -33.27 3.55
N GLN A 393 2.67 -34.44 3.77
CA GLN A 393 1.26 -34.57 4.15
C GLN A 393 0.96 -33.86 5.46
N LYS A 394 1.76 -34.07 6.51
CA LYS A 394 1.59 -33.39 7.80
C LYS A 394 1.61 -31.86 7.68
N LEU A 395 2.43 -31.34 6.76
CA LEU A 395 2.51 -29.90 6.49
C LEU A 395 1.31 -29.42 5.67
N VAL A 396 0.92 -30.12 4.61
CA VAL A 396 -0.18 -29.67 3.73
C VAL A 396 -1.56 -29.83 4.41
N GLU A 397 -1.75 -30.82 5.29
CA GLU A 397 -3.01 -31.03 6.03
C GLU A 397 -3.41 -29.83 6.90
N ARG A 398 -2.43 -29.11 7.46
CA ARG A 398 -2.69 -27.89 8.24
C ARG A 398 -2.89 -26.64 7.36
N MET A 399 -2.75 -26.77 6.04
CA MET A 399 -2.78 -25.65 5.08
C MET A 399 -3.83 -25.85 3.95
N PRO A 400 -5.12 -26.11 4.26
CA PRO A 400 -6.15 -26.27 3.22
C PRO A 400 -6.31 -25.02 2.33
N TRP A 401 -5.89 -23.87 2.84
CA TRP A 401 -5.86 -22.59 2.12
C TRP A 401 -4.91 -22.58 0.90
N LEU A 402 -3.97 -23.53 0.78
CA LEU A 402 -3.12 -23.69 -0.40
C LEU A 402 -3.90 -23.94 -1.70
N PHE A 403 -5.11 -24.50 -1.59
CA PHE A 403 -5.91 -24.90 -2.74
C PHE A 403 -6.91 -23.83 -3.21
N GLY A 404 -6.82 -22.60 -2.68
CA GLY A 404 -7.57 -21.44 -3.17
C GLY A 404 -9.09 -21.48 -3.00
N GLY A 405 -9.63 -22.51 -2.34
CA GLY A 405 -11.05 -22.69 -2.07
C GLY A 405 -11.44 -22.34 -0.63
N GLN A 406 -12.72 -22.01 -0.43
CA GLN A 406 -13.32 -22.04 0.90
C GLN A 406 -13.65 -23.49 1.25
N PHE A 407 -13.15 -23.97 2.38
CA PHE A 407 -13.37 -25.33 2.88
C PHE A 407 -13.91 -25.26 4.30
N LEU A 408 -14.78 -26.21 4.66
CA LEU A 408 -15.35 -26.30 6.00
C LEU A 408 -14.33 -26.90 6.97
N SER A 409 -14.11 -26.22 8.10
CA SER A 409 -13.00 -26.44 9.05
C SER A 409 -13.01 -27.80 9.77
N GLU A 410 -14.07 -28.60 9.63
CA GLU A 410 -14.35 -29.78 10.47
C GLU A 410 -14.61 -31.09 9.69
N THR A 411 -14.29 -31.16 8.40
CA THR A 411 -14.71 -32.31 7.54
C THR A 411 -13.57 -33.15 6.94
N GLY A 412 -12.39 -33.14 7.56
CA GLY A 412 -11.27 -34.02 7.21
C GLY A 412 -11.51 -35.48 7.62
N ARG A 413 -12.43 -36.19 6.96
CA ARG A 413 -12.60 -37.65 7.13
C ARG A 413 -11.65 -38.39 6.19
N ARG A 414 -10.63 -39.07 6.73
CA ARG A 414 -9.64 -39.87 5.98
C ARG A 414 -10.19 -41.20 5.37
N GLY A 415 -11.50 -41.35 5.28
CA GLY A 415 -12.13 -42.57 4.76
C GLY A 415 -13.61 -42.34 4.47
N LEU A 416 -13.92 -41.97 3.22
CA LEU A 416 -15.29 -41.83 2.74
C LEU A 416 -15.82 -43.16 2.15
N THR A 417 -14.93 -44.10 1.83
CA THR A 417 -15.27 -45.47 1.43
C THR A 417 -14.31 -46.46 2.09
N THR A 418 -14.75 -47.72 2.19
CA THR A 418 -13.93 -48.85 2.67
C THR A 418 -12.81 -49.27 1.72
N LYS A 419 -12.75 -48.69 0.50
CA LYS A 419 -11.83 -49.08 -0.57
C LYS A 419 -10.77 -48.03 -0.90
N VAL A 420 -10.95 -46.77 -0.50
CA VAL A 420 -10.05 -45.67 -0.88
C VAL A 420 -9.75 -44.78 0.33
N GLN A 421 -8.48 -44.76 0.72
CA GLN A 421 -7.92 -43.79 1.65
C GLN A 421 -7.30 -42.66 0.82
N LEU A 422 -7.86 -41.46 0.93
CA LEU A 422 -7.36 -40.23 0.30
C LEU A 422 -6.47 -39.49 1.30
N ASP A 423 -5.39 -38.87 0.83
CA ASP A 423 -4.45 -38.18 1.73
C ASP A 423 -5.10 -37.00 2.44
N ILE A 424 -5.87 -36.18 1.72
CA ILE A 424 -6.66 -35.07 2.28
C ILE A 424 -8.03 -35.02 1.62
N SER A 425 -9.08 -34.90 2.42
CA SER A 425 -10.47 -34.72 1.96
C SER A 425 -11.00 -33.40 2.51
N LEU A 426 -11.35 -32.47 1.61
CA LEU A 426 -11.84 -31.14 1.94
C LEU A 426 -13.28 -30.97 1.44
N LEU A 427 -14.21 -30.55 2.31
CA LEU A 427 -15.59 -30.28 1.92
C LEU A 427 -15.76 -28.79 1.61
N ARG A 428 -16.34 -28.49 0.45
CA ARG A 428 -16.70 -27.12 0.07
C ARG A 428 -18.06 -26.73 0.65
N PRO A 429 -18.36 -25.42 0.84
CA PRO A 429 -19.66 -24.95 1.34
C PRO A 429 -20.87 -25.39 0.50
N ASP A 430 -20.68 -25.75 -0.77
CA ASP A 430 -21.71 -26.24 -1.67
C ASP A 430 -21.89 -27.77 -1.64
N GLY A 431 -21.31 -28.44 -0.63
CA GLY A 431 -21.42 -29.88 -0.41
C GLY A 431 -20.55 -30.74 -1.34
N ALA A 432 -19.77 -30.11 -2.22
CA ALA A 432 -18.88 -30.83 -3.14
C ALA A 432 -17.56 -31.21 -2.44
N LEU A 433 -17.08 -32.42 -2.73
CA LEU A 433 -15.82 -32.92 -2.20
C LEU A 433 -14.63 -32.43 -3.05
N HIS A 434 -13.57 -31.99 -2.39
CA HIS A 434 -12.27 -31.73 -3.00
C HIS A 434 -11.21 -32.62 -2.34
N CYS A 435 -10.69 -33.57 -3.11
CA CYS A 435 -9.68 -34.51 -2.64
C CYS A 435 -8.29 -33.99 -3.00
N VAL A 436 -7.31 -34.23 -2.15
CA VAL A 436 -5.90 -34.00 -2.48
C VAL A 436 -5.15 -35.30 -2.32
N GLU A 437 -4.40 -35.66 -3.36
CA GLU A 437 -3.44 -36.77 -3.34
C GLU A 437 -2.03 -36.17 -3.40
N LEU A 438 -1.17 -36.57 -2.47
CA LEU A 438 0.19 -36.10 -2.39
C LEU A 438 1.15 -37.19 -2.87
N LYS A 439 2.19 -36.78 -3.58
CA LYS A 439 3.33 -37.64 -3.91
C LYS A 439 4.61 -36.99 -3.42
N LYS A 440 5.70 -37.76 -3.37
CA LYS A 440 7.04 -37.25 -3.00
C LYS A 440 7.45 -36.08 -3.91
N ALA A 441 8.26 -35.17 -3.36
CA ALA A 441 8.87 -34.08 -4.13
C ALA A 441 9.94 -34.60 -5.13
N ASN A 442 10.61 -35.72 -4.81
CA ASN A 442 11.63 -36.35 -5.64
C ASN A 442 11.11 -37.70 -6.18
N VAL A 443 10.56 -37.70 -7.40
CA VAL A 443 9.99 -38.91 -8.04
C VAL A 443 10.84 -39.32 -9.24
N LYS A 444 11.34 -40.57 -9.25
CA LYS A 444 12.22 -41.11 -10.32
C LYS A 444 11.48 -41.70 -11.53
N GLY A 445 10.17 -41.86 -11.45
CA GLY A 445 9.31 -42.37 -12.52
C GLY A 445 7.86 -42.10 -12.16
N LEU A 446 7.19 -41.29 -12.96
CA LEU A 446 5.92 -40.68 -12.63
C LEU A 446 4.85 -41.13 -13.62
N ILE A 447 4.28 -42.31 -13.40
CA ILE A 447 2.94 -42.78 -13.79
C ILE A 447 2.84 -44.20 -13.21
N ASP A 448 1.94 -44.42 -12.25
CA ASP A 448 1.48 -45.75 -11.92
C ASP A 448 -0.03 -45.80 -12.19
N GLU A 449 -0.45 -46.80 -12.95
CA GLU A 449 -1.78 -46.92 -13.53
C GLU A 449 -2.73 -47.62 -12.56
N GLU A 450 -3.35 -46.88 -11.62
CA GLU A 450 -4.55 -47.38 -10.97
C GLU A 450 -5.50 -46.24 -10.60
N HIS A 451 -6.60 -46.13 -11.35
CA HIS A 451 -7.61 -45.09 -11.20
C HIS A 451 -8.46 -45.34 -9.94
N ARG A 452 -7.88 -45.08 -8.77
CA ARG A 452 -8.55 -45.20 -7.45
C ARG A 452 -9.82 -44.34 -7.31
N TYR A 453 -10.01 -43.37 -8.18
CA TYR A 453 -11.11 -42.39 -8.10
C TYR A 453 -12.46 -42.90 -8.63
N CYS A 454 -12.48 -43.95 -9.45
CA CYS A 454 -13.72 -44.58 -9.91
C CYS A 454 -14.58 -45.09 -8.74
N ALA A 455 -13.95 -45.49 -7.63
CA ALA A 455 -14.64 -45.97 -6.44
C ALA A 455 -15.52 -44.90 -5.76
N LEU A 456 -15.23 -43.60 -5.93
CA LEU A 456 -16.09 -42.52 -5.41
C LEU A 456 -17.41 -42.40 -6.18
N ASP A 457 -17.38 -42.69 -7.48
CA ASP A 457 -18.57 -42.70 -8.34
C ASP A 457 -19.37 -44.00 -8.14
N GLU A 458 -18.70 -45.12 -7.87
CA GLU A 458 -19.33 -46.42 -7.57
C GLU A 458 -20.11 -46.39 -6.25
N ASP A 459 -19.53 -45.82 -5.19
CA ASP A 459 -20.14 -45.76 -3.85
C ASP A 459 -21.00 -44.51 -3.61
N ARG A 460 -21.25 -43.69 -4.65
CA ARG A 460 -21.88 -42.36 -4.52
C ARG A 460 -23.18 -42.33 -3.70
N ASN A 461 -24.06 -43.32 -3.90
CA ASN A 461 -25.36 -43.36 -3.23
C ASN A 461 -25.20 -43.64 -1.73
N ARG A 462 -24.21 -44.45 -1.37
CA ARG A 462 -23.86 -44.76 0.02
C ARG A 462 -23.22 -43.56 0.69
N ILE A 463 -22.26 -42.91 0.04
CA ILE A 463 -21.58 -41.72 0.55
C ILE A 463 -22.58 -40.58 0.79
N LEU A 464 -23.51 -40.35 -0.16
CA LEU A 464 -24.55 -39.36 0.00
C LEU A 464 -25.51 -39.72 1.16
N ALA A 465 -25.91 -40.99 1.29
CA ALA A 465 -26.83 -41.41 2.35
C ALA A 465 -26.20 -41.39 3.76
N GLU A 466 -24.93 -41.78 3.89
CA GLU A 466 -24.25 -41.90 5.18
C GLU A 466 -23.59 -40.59 5.63
N HIS A 467 -23.21 -39.72 4.69
CA HIS A 467 -22.37 -38.55 4.97
C HIS A 467 -22.91 -37.24 4.41
N ASP A 468 -24.00 -37.25 3.64
CA ASP A 468 -24.58 -36.07 2.98
C ASP A 468 -23.56 -35.34 2.06
N ILE A 469 -22.69 -36.11 1.40
CA ILE A 469 -21.64 -35.59 0.50
C ILE A 469 -21.96 -36.01 -0.94
N ASP A 470 -22.03 -35.03 -1.85
CA ASP A 470 -22.24 -35.31 -3.28
C ASP A 470 -20.92 -35.50 -4.02
N THR A 471 -20.56 -36.76 -4.28
CA THR A 471 -19.34 -37.12 -5.01
C THR A 471 -19.43 -36.89 -6.52
N ARG A 472 -20.62 -36.62 -7.09
CA ARG A 472 -20.77 -36.33 -8.54
C ARG A 472 -20.10 -35.03 -8.95
N ARG A 473 -19.84 -34.14 -8.00
CA ARG A 473 -19.12 -32.87 -8.18
C ARG A 473 -17.74 -32.91 -7.56
N ALA A 474 -17.26 -34.10 -7.19
CA ALA A 474 -15.94 -34.25 -6.60
C ALA A 474 -14.85 -33.80 -7.57
N SER A 475 -13.83 -33.15 -7.04
CA SER A 475 -12.64 -32.72 -7.78
C SER A 475 -11.40 -33.17 -7.02
N ILE A 476 -10.30 -33.39 -7.73
CA ILE A 476 -9.11 -34.01 -7.16
C ILE A 476 -7.89 -33.21 -7.58
N THR A 477 -7.10 -32.76 -6.62
CA THR A 477 -5.80 -32.16 -6.86
C THR A 477 -4.70 -33.17 -6.56
N VAL A 478 -3.86 -33.46 -7.55
CA VAL A 478 -2.69 -34.34 -7.38
C VAL A 478 -1.45 -33.45 -7.34
N VAL A 479 -0.76 -33.41 -6.19
CA VAL A 479 0.46 -32.62 -6.02
C VAL A 479 1.67 -33.53 -6.19
N ILE A 480 2.47 -33.26 -7.22
CA ILE A 480 3.59 -34.11 -7.62
C ILE A 480 4.88 -33.32 -7.86
N GLY A 481 5.97 -33.84 -7.30
CA GLY A 481 7.30 -33.44 -7.72
C GLY A 481 7.69 -31.99 -7.44
N SER A 482 8.98 -31.72 -7.56
CA SER A 482 9.53 -30.37 -7.59
C SER A 482 10.41 -30.18 -8.82
N ALA A 483 10.31 -29.00 -9.44
CA ALA A 483 11.16 -28.62 -10.57
C ALA A 483 12.67 -28.69 -10.22
N ALA A 484 13.02 -28.58 -8.93
CA ALA A 484 14.39 -28.69 -8.44
C ALA A 484 15.04 -30.07 -8.65
N PHE A 485 14.23 -31.14 -8.80
CA PHE A 485 14.70 -32.52 -8.94
C PHE A 485 14.53 -33.09 -10.35
N VAL A 486 14.07 -32.27 -11.31
CA VAL A 486 13.97 -32.68 -12.71
C VAL A 486 15.39 -32.84 -13.26
N LYS A 487 15.76 -34.08 -13.61
CA LYS A 487 17.04 -34.40 -14.25
C LYS A 487 16.94 -34.21 -15.77
N ASP A 488 18.10 -34.04 -16.40
CA ASP A 488 18.33 -34.10 -17.85
C ASP A 488 17.64 -33.03 -18.70
N GLY A 489 18.20 -31.82 -18.76
CA GLY A 489 17.98 -30.85 -19.86
C GLY A 489 16.55 -30.33 -20.11
N ILE A 490 15.55 -30.78 -19.35
CA ILE A 490 14.15 -30.39 -19.49
C ILE A 490 13.94 -29.05 -18.77
N SER A 491 13.49 -28.03 -19.51
CA SER A 491 13.21 -26.72 -18.93
C SER A 491 11.96 -26.73 -18.04
N PRO A 492 11.87 -25.87 -17.00
CA PRO A 492 10.67 -25.70 -16.19
C PRO A 492 9.42 -25.36 -17.01
N GLN A 493 9.60 -24.65 -18.14
CA GLN A 493 8.53 -24.31 -19.08
C GLN A 493 7.94 -25.56 -19.75
N ARG A 494 8.80 -26.53 -20.10
CA ARG A 494 8.35 -27.79 -20.70
C ARG A 494 7.57 -28.64 -19.71
N VAL A 495 7.99 -28.66 -18.43
CA VAL A 495 7.24 -29.33 -17.35
C VAL A 495 5.86 -28.70 -17.19
N ALA A 496 5.78 -27.37 -17.13
CA ALA A 496 4.51 -26.65 -17.03
C ALA A 496 3.59 -26.91 -18.23
N GLU A 497 4.15 -26.94 -19.45
CA GLU A 497 3.41 -27.27 -20.67
C GLU A 497 2.87 -28.71 -20.64
N THR A 498 3.69 -29.69 -20.23
CA THR A 498 3.26 -31.09 -20.10
C THR A 498 2.14 -31.24 -19.08
N ILE A 499 2.24 -30.61 -17.91
CA ILE A 499 1.18 -30.63 -16.89
C ILE A 499 -0.10 -30.00 -17.42
N ARG A 500 0.01 -28.89 -18.17
CA ARG A 500 -1.15 -28.22 -18.79
C ARG A 500 -1.84 -29.12 -19.81
N ILE A 501 -1.08 -29.83 -20.65
CA ILE A 501 -1.62 -30.80 -21.61
C ILE A 501 -2.30 -31.94 -20.85
N TYR A 502 -1.67 -32.49 -19.81
CA TYR A 502 -2.24 -33.58 -19.01
C TYR A 502 -3.57 -33.19 -18.35
N ASN A 503 -3.64 -32.00 -17.74
CA ASN A 503 -4.86 -31.45 -17.14
C ASN A 503 -5.99 -31.21 -18.16
N SER A 504 -5.68 -31.10 -19.45
CA SER A 504 -6.72 -30.96 -20.48
C SER A 504 -7.45 -32.26 -20.81
N HIS A 505 -6.87 -33.41 -20.44
CA HIS A 505 -7.40 -34.75 -20.78
C HIS A 505 -8.14 -35.44 -19.62
N LEU A 506 -8.01 -34.96 -18.39
CA LEU A 506 -8.64 -35.56 -17.22
C LEU A 506 -9.73 -34.65 -16.64
N PRO A 507 -11.02 -34.96 -16.87
CA PRO A 507 -12.09 -34.19 -16.23
C PRO A 507 -12.03 -34.40 -14.71
N ARG A 508 -12.11 -33.32 -13.94
CA ARG A 508 -12.14 -33.27 -12.45
C ARG A 508 -10.81 -33.57 -11.74
N ILE A 509 -9.74 -33.92 -12.46
CA ILE A 509 -8.41 -34.14 -11.87
C ILE A 509 -7.49 -33.00 -12.30
N GLN A 510 -6.90 -32.32 -11.33
CA GLN A 510 -5.92 -31.26 -11.53
C GLN A 510 -4.58 -31.73 -10.99
N VAL A 511 -3.60 -31.89 -11.85
CA VAL A 511 -2.22 -32.16 -11.48
C VAL A 511 -1.47 -30.84 -11.31
N THR A 512 -0.74 -30.68 -10.22
CA THR A 512 0.11 -29.52 -9.93
C THR A 512 1.44 -29.95 -9.29
N THR A 513 2.43 -29.07 -9.27
CA THR A 513 3.71 -29.32 -8.57
C THR A 513 3.76 -28.59 -7.24
N TYR A 514 4.63 -29.02 -6.33
CA TYR A 514 4.86 -28.28 -5.08
C TYR A 514 5.34 -26.84 -5.34
N ASN A 515 6.19 -26.63 -6.36
CA ASN A 515 6.65 -25.29 -6.74
C ASN A 515 5.47 -24.40 -7.16
N GLN A 516 4.61 -24.91 -8.04
CA GLN A 516 3.45 -24.16 -8.52
C GLN A 516 2.46 -23.87 -7.37
N LEU A 517 2.22 -24.84 -6.49
CA LEU A 517 1.35 -24.67 -5.32
C LEU A 517 1.87 -23.58 -4.36
N ILE A 518 3.17 -23.57 -4.09
CA ILE A 518 3.84 -22.56 -3.25
C ILE A 518 3.81 -21.18 -3.91
N GLU A 519 4.09 -21.09 -5.22
CA GLU A 519 4.05 -19.82 -5.95
C GLU A 519 2.65 -19.20 -5.98
N ASP A 520 1.63 -20.02 -6.21
CA ASP A 520 0.25 -19.57 -6.26
C ASP A 520 -0.22 -19.11 -4.89
N ALA A 521 0.17 -19.81 -3.82
CA ALA A 521 -0.05 -19.38 -2.44
C ALA A 521 0.67 -18.04 -2.14
N ARG A 522 1.95 -17.91 -2.51
CA ARG A 522 2.71 -16.66 -2.32
C ARG A 522 2.06 -15.48 -3.04
N ARG A 523 1.57 -15.69 -4.27
CA ARG A 523 0.83 -14.68 -5.05
C ARG A 523 -0.52 -14.33 -4.42
N ALA A 524 -1.29 -15.31 -3.98
CA ALA A 524 -2.61 -15.11 -3.41
C ALA A 524 -2.57 -14.27 -2.11
N PHE A 525 -1.54 -14.47 -1.28
CA PHE A 525 -1.43 -13.84 0.04
C PHE A 525 -0.37 -12.73 0.13
N GLY A 526 0.30 -12.37 -0.97
CA GLY A 526 1.34 -11.33 -0.97
C GLY A 526 2.51 -11.64 -0.04
N LEU A 527 2.94 -12.91 0.00
CA LEU A 527 4.03 -13.41 0.84
C LEU A 527 5.40 -13.14 0.19
N THR A 528 6.41 -12.86 1.00
CA THR A 528 7.77 -12.56 0.53
C THR A 528 8.63 -13.83 0.44
N GLY A 529 9.36 -14.02 -0.65
CA GLY A 529 10.41 -15.05 -0.74
C GLY A 529 11.12 -15.06 -2.09
N PRO A 530 12.29 -15.71 -2.18
CA PRO A 530 13.10 -15.70 -3.39
C PRO A 530 12.40 -16.45 -4.53
N PRO A 531 12.46 -15.94 -5.78
CA PRO A 531 11.98 -16.68 -6.94
C PRO A 531 12.86 -17.92 -7.14
N PRO A 532 12.28 -19.08 -7.51
CA PRO A 532 13.07 -20.28 -7.79
C PRO A 532 13.89 -20.05 -9.07
N GLY A 533 15.21 -19.96 -8.93
CA GLY A 533 16.15 -19.91 -10.07
C GLY A 533 17.33 -18.94 -9.94
N ALA A 534 17.42 -18.13 -8.88
CA ALA A 534 18.50 -17.15 -8.74
C ALA A 534 19.85 -17.72 -8.25
N ASP A 535 19.93 -19.01 -7.89
CA ASP A 535 21.11 -19.59 -7.21
C ASP A 535 21.93 -20.55 -8.10
N ARG A 536 21.86 -20.40 -9.43
CA ARG A 536 22.77 -21.09 -10.37
C ARG A 536 23.35 -20.15 -11.40
N ALA A 537 24.08 -19.14 -10.94
CA ALA A 537 25.07 -18.44 -11.74
C ALA A 537 26.07 -17.76 -10.80
N GLU A 538 27.01 -18.53 -10.24
CA GLU A 538 28.40 -18.12 -9.96
C GLU A 538 29.09 -19.21 -9.11
N GLY A 539 29.94 -19.99 -9.77
CA GLY A 539 30.66 -21.08 -9.12
C GLY A 539 31.34 -22.03 -10.13
N ALA A 540 31.95 -21.49 -11.18
CA ALA A 540 32.92 -22.18 -12.02
C ALA A 540 33.70 -21.17 -12.86
N VAL A 541 34.77 -20.61 -12.28
CA VAL A 541 36.04 -20.35 -12.98
C VAL A 541 37.15 -20.84 -12.08
#